data_AF-A0A6P4CV58-F1
#
_entry.id   AF-A0A6P4CV58-F1
#
_cell.length_a   1.000
_cell.length_b   1.000
_cell.length_c   1.000
_cell.angle_alpha   90.00
_cell.angle_beta   90.00
_cell.angle_gamma   90.00
#
_symmetry.space_group_name_H-M   'P 1'
#
loop_
_entity.id
_entity.type
_entity.pdbx_description
1 polymer ?
#
loop_
_entity_poly.entity_id
_entity_poly.type
_entity_poly.pdbx_seq_one_letter_code
_entity_poly.pdbx_strand_id
1 'polypeptide(L)'
;MSTRRSSSAAPTSAGMTDAQITDLVSKLQQLIPQLRSTHSDKVSAAKVLQETCTYIKTLHREVDDLSDRLSQLLANTDSNTAQAAIIRSLLM
;
A
#
# COMPACT_ATOMS: atom_id res chain seq x y z
N MET A 1 25.25 -28.23 -46.56
CA MET A 1 25.31 -27.62 -45.22
C MET A 1 24.12 -26.69 -45.08
N SER A 2 23.05 -27.11 -44.40
CA SER A 2 21.84 -26.30 -44.23
C SER A 2 21.80 -25.77 -42.80
N THR A 3 22.13 -24.50 -42.65
CA THR A 3 22.05 -23.72 -41.41
C THR A 3 20.59 -23.56 -41.00
N ARG A 4 20.13 -24.42 -40.09
CA ARG A 4 18.88 -24.19 -39.36
C ARG A 4 19.09 -23.00 -38.43
N ARG A 5 18.61 -21.83 -38.84
CA ARG A 5 18.50 -20.66 -37.96
C ARG A 5 17.46 -21.00 -36.91
N SER A 6 17.93 -21.38 -35.73
CA SER A 6 17.12 -21.40 -34.51
C SER A 6 16.61 -19.99 -34.28
N SER A 7 15.34 -19.76 -34.60
CA SER A 7 14.65 -18.53 -34.25
C SER A 7 14.58 -18.45 -32.74
N SER A 8 15.44 -17.64 -32.15
CA SER A 8 15.31 -17.17 -30.78
C SER A 8 13.98 -16.43 -30.67
N ALA A 9 12.96 -17.12 -30.18
CA ALA A 9 11.73 -16.47 -29.73
C ALA A 9 12.13 -15.50 -28.62
N ALA A 10 12.16 -14.20 -28.95
CA ALA A 10 12.28 -13.16 -27.96
C ALA A 10 11.14 -13.33 -26.95
N PRO A 11 11.37 -13.11 -25.65
CA PRO A 11 10.30 -13.14 -24.67
C PRO A 11 9.39 -11.95 -24.98
N THR A 12 8.32 -12.23 -25.72
CA THR A 12 7.14 -11.38 -25.80
C THR A 12 6.78 -11.03 -24.37
N SER A 13 6.76 -9.74 -24.04
CA SER A 13 6.34 -9.17 -22.75
C SER A 13 5.32 -10.10 -22.09
N ALA A 14 5.80 -10.96 -21.19
CA ALA A 14 4.96 -12.01 -20.64
C ALA A 14 3.92 -11.28 -19.78
N GLY A 15 2.70 -11.19 -20.32
CA GLY A 15 1.57 -10.71 -19.54
C GLY A 15 1.56 -11.47 -18.23
N MET A 16 1.39 -10.73 -17.14
CA MET A 16 1.42 -11.26 -15.78
C MET A 16 0.60 -12.55 -15.72
N THR A 17 1.22 -13.63 -15.23
CA THR A 17 0.57 -14.95 -15.24
C THR A 17 -0.54 -15.00 -14.20
N ASP A 18 -1.54 -15.85 -14.42
CA ASP A 18 -2.67 -16.01 -13.47
C ASP A 18 -2.20 -16.41 -12.05
N ALA A 19 -1.10 -17.17 -11.96
CA ALA A 19 -0.44 -17.49 -10.70
C ALA A 19 0.16 -16.24 -10.00
N GLN A 20 0.72 -15.29 -10.77
CA GLN A 20 1.21 -14.03 -10.22
C GLN A 20 0.05 -13.12 -9.76
N ILE A 21 -1.09 -13.15 -10.48
CA ILE A 21 -2.28 -12.39 -10.11
C ILE A 21 -2.87 -12.92 -8.79
N THR A 22 -2.98 -14.24 -8.65
CA THR A 22 -3.50 -14.88 -7.43
C THR A 22 -2.58 -14.67 -6.22
N ASP A 23 -1.25 -14.74 -6.39
CA ASP A 23 -0.29 -14.40 -5.34
C ASP A 23 -0.42 -12.93 -4.90
N LEU A 24 -0.53 -12.00 -5.85
CA LEU A 24 -0.71 -10.58 -5.54
C LEU A 24 -2.01 -10.32 -4.77
N VAL A 25 -3.12 -10.93 -5.20
CA VAL A 25 -4.42 -10.80 -4.50
C VAL A 25 -4.32 -11.36 -3.08
N SER A 26 -3.62 -12.48 -2.88
CA SER A 26 -3.41 -13.08 -1.56
C SER A 26 -2.59 -12.16 -0.64
N LYS A 27 -1.52 -11.54 -1.16
CA LYS A 27 -0.73 -10.55 -0.43
C LYS A 27 -1.55 -9.31 -0.06
N LEU A 28 -2.39 -8.81 -0.98
CA LEU A 28 -3.27 -7.68 -0.70
C LEU A 28 -4.28 -8.00 0.40
N GLN A 29 -4.90 -9.17 0.38
CA GLN A 29 -5.80 -9.63 1.46
C GLN A 29 -5.09 -9.62 2.82
N GLN A 30 -3.84 -10.09 2.88
CA GLN A 30 -3.05 -10.07 4.10
C GLN A 30 -2.70 -8.66 4.59
N LEU A 31 -2.68 -7.64 3.73
CA LEU A 31 -2.35 -6.27 4.15
C LEU A 31 -3.57 -5.46 4.59
N ILE A 32 -4.79 -5.92 4.30
CA ILE A 32 -6.02 -5.16 4.55
C ILE A 32 -6.68 -5.65 5.83
N PRO A 33 -6.80 -4.82 6.87
CA PRO A 33 -7.37 -5.22 8.17
C PRO A 33 -8.78 -5.82 8.04
N GLN A 34 -9.60 -5.22 7.16
CA GLN A 34 -10.99 -5.64 6.91
C GLN A 34 -11.11 -7.02 6.26
N LEU A 35 -10.10 -7.41 5.49
CA LEU A 35 -10.07 -8.71 4.80
C LEU A 35 -9.45 -9.81 5.66
N ARG A 36 -8.57 -9.47 6.62
CA ARG A 36 -8.04 -10.43 7.59
C ARG A 36 -9.12 -11.05 8.48
N SER A 37 -10.16 -10.29 8.82
CA SER A 37 -11.28 -10.74 9.66
C SER A 37 -12.27 -11.62 8.89
N THR A 38 -12.36 -11.47 7.56
CA THR A 38 -13.31 -12.21 6.74
C THR A 38 -12.61 -13.49 6.28
N HIS A 39 -12.90 -14.61 6.96
CA HIS A 39 -12.34 -15.92 6.61
C HIS A 39 -12.43 -16.17 5.09
N SER A 40 -11.23 -16.38 4.53
CA SER A 40 -10.74 -16.39 3.15
C SER A 40 -11.53 -17.07 2.03
N ASP A 41 -12.71 -17.63 2.25
CA ASP A 41 -13.20 -18.66 1.31
C ASP A 41 -13.93 -18.12 0.07
N LYS A 42 -14.38 -16.85 0.04
CA LYS A 42 -15.17 -16.30 -1.09
C LYS A 42 -15.04 -14.80 -1.36
N VAL A 43 -13.86 -14.18 -1.17
CA VAL A 43 -13.67 -12.78 -1.57
C VAL A 43 -13.13 -12.72 -3.00
N SER A 44 -13.90 -12.14 -3.93
CA SER A 44 -13.45 -11.99 -5.32
C SER A 44 -12.25 -11.04 -5.43
N ALA A 45 -11.38 -11.25 -6.42
CA ALA A 45 -10.24 -10.37 -6.66
C ALA A 45 -10.65 -8.90 -6.84
N ALA A 46 -11.80 -8.66 -7.51
CA ALA A 46 -12.37 -7.32 -7.65
C ALA A 46 -12.70 -6.66 -6.31
N LYS A 47 -13.29 -7.43 -5.37
CA LYS A 47 -13.57 -6.94 -4.01
C LYS A 47 -12.28 -6.67 -3.25
N VAL A 48 -11.28 -7.56 -3.35
CA VAL A 48 -9.97 -7.31 -2.72
C VAL A 48 -9.39 -5.98 -3.20
N LEU A 49 -9.32 -5.76 -4.51
CA LEU A 49 -8.79 -4.53 -5.08
C LEU A 49 -9.58 -3.29 -4.66
N GLN A 50 -10.92 -3.38 -4.61
CA GLN A 50 -11.76 -2.29 -4.14
C GLN A 50 -11.48 -1.92 -2.68
N GLU A 51 -11.39 -2.92 -1.80
CA GLU A 51 -11.05 -2.73 -0.40
C GLU A 51 -9.62 -2.18 -0.25
N THR A 52 -8.66 -2.64 -1.07
CA THR A 52 -7.30 -2.08 -1.12
C THR A 52 -7.34 -0.59 -1.43
N CYS A 53 -8.03 -0.19 -2.51
CA CYS A 53 -8.10 1.20 -2.92
C CYS A 53 -8.82 2.07 -1.89
N THR A 54 -9.83 1.51 -1.22
CA THR A 54 -10.55 2.20 -0.14
C THR A 54 -9.64 2.40 1.06
N TYR A 55 -8.90 1.36 1.47
CA TYR A 55 -7.97 1.42 2.59
C TYR A 55 -6.85 2.44 2.35
N ILE A 56 -6.26 2.47 1.15
CA ILE A 56 -5.24 3.47 0.78
C ILE A 56 -5.80 4.89 0.89
N LYS A 57 -7.03 5.14 0.41
CA LYS A 57 -7.67 6.46 0.50
C LYS A 57 -7.90 6.87 1.95
N THR A 58 -8.35 5.96 2.80
CA THR A 58 -8.53 6.22 4.23
C THR A 58 -7.20 6.51 4.89
N LEU A 59 -6.17 5.72 4.62
CA LEU A 59 -4.84 5.91 5.20
C LEU A 59 -4.24 7.26 4.81
N HIS A 60 -4.38 7.68 3.54
CA HIS A 60 -3.95 9.02 3.12
C HIS A 60 -4.66 10.13 3.90
N ARG A 61 -5.98 10.02 4.07
CA ARG A 61 -6.75 10.99 4.88
C ARG A 61 -6.30 11.01 6.34
N GLU A 62 -6.08 9.85 6.93
CA GLU A 62 -5.57 9.77 8.31
C GLU A 62 -4.21 10.43 8.44
N VAL A 63 -3.31 10.23 7.47
CA VAL A 63 -2.00 10.89 7.42
C VAL A 63 -2.16 12.41 7.28
N ASP A 64 -3.03 12.88 6.40
CA ASP A 64 -3.30 14.31 6.20
C ASP A 64 -3.90 14.95 7.47
N ASP A 65 -4.94 14.34 8.06
CA ASP A 65 -5.59 14.81 9.29
C ASP A 65 -4.62 14.83 10.48
N LEU A 66 -3.78 13.80 10.62
CA LEU A 66 -2.75 13.75 11.65
C LEU A 66 -1.68 14.82 11.43
N SER A 67 -1.29 15.07 10.18
CA SER A 67 -0.32 16.10 9.82
C SER A 67 -0.85 17.51 10.12
N ASP A 68 -2.11 17.77 9.83
CA ASP A 68 -2.77 19.04 10.14
C ASP A 68 -2.89 19.23 11.65
N ARG A 69 -3.34 18.20 12.38
CA ARG A 69 -3.45 18.25 13.84
C ARG A 69 -2.09 18.45 14.50
N LEU A 70 -1.04 17.81 13.97
CA LEU A 70 0.32 18.02 14.44
C LEU A 70 0.81 19.45 14.16
N SER A 71 0.53 19.98 12.97
CA SER A 71 0.87 21.35 12.60
C SER A 71 0.18 22.37 13.51
N GLN A 72 -1.10 22.16 13.82
CA GLN A 72 -1.83 22.98 14.79
C GLN A 72 -1.26 22.88 16.19
N LEU A 73 -0.92 21.68 16.66
CA LEU A 73 -0.27 21.49 17.96
C LEU A 73 1.07 22.24 18.01
N LEU A 74 1.89 22.16 16.96
CA LEU A 74 3.16 22.87 16.88
C LEU A 74 3.00 24.39 16.82
N ALA A 75 1.93 24.90 16.19
CA ALA A 75 1.62 26.33 16.11
C ALA A 75 1.04 26.90 17.41
N ASN A 76 0.21 26.11 18.11
CA ASN A 76 -0.43 26.52 19.37
C ASN A 76 0.47 26.33 20.59
N THR A 77 1.50 25.49 20.46
CA THR A 77 2.50 25.35 21.52
C THR A 77 3.44 26.53 21.40
N ASP A 78 3.27 27.53 22.26
CA ASP A 78 4.23 28.64 22.41
C ASP A 78 5.65 28.07 22.37
N SER A 79 6.46 28.59 21.44
CA SER A 79 7.77 28.04 21.05
C SER A 79 8.78 27.88 22.20
N ASN A 80 8.44 28.35 23.41
CA ASN A 80 9.24 28.32 24.63
C ASN A 80 8.83 27.25 25.67
N THR A 81 7.79 26.44 25.45
CA THR A 81 7.40 25.42 26.44
C THR A 81 8.17 24.12 26.23
N ALA A 82 8.54 23.46 27.33
CA ALA A 82 9.28 22.18 27.31
C ALA A 82 8.56 21.07 26.51
N GLN A 83 7.22 21.12 26.45
CA GLN A 83 6.42 20.19 25.65
C GLN A 83 6.64 20.35 24.14
N ALA A 84 6.82 21.59 23.66
CA ALA A 84 7.15 21.85 22.25
C ALA A 84 8.48 21.21 21.85
N ALA A 85 9.47 21.31 22.74
CA ALA A 85 10.80 20.73 22.53
C ALA A 85 10.74 19.20 22.49
N ILE A 86 9.94 18.57 23.36
CA ILE A 86 9.74 17.12 23.38
C ILE A 86 9.08 16.65 22.08
N ILE A 87 7.99 17.28 21.64
CA ILE A 87 7.31 16.91 20.39
C ILE A 87 8.26 17.05 19.20
N ARG A 88 9.06 18.14 19.13
CA ARG A 88 10.08 18.30 18.08
C ARG A 88 11.17 17.24 18.13
N SER A 89 11.61 16.83 19.32
CA SER A 89 12.65 15.79 19.49
C SER A 89 12.19 14.37 19.15
N LEU A 90 10.88 14.11 19.17
CA LEU A 90 10.30 12.82 18.77
C LEU A 90 10.05 12.73 17.26
N LEU A 91 10.08 13.86 16.56
CA LEU A 91 9.84 13.98 15.11
C LEU A 91 11.14 14.13 14.29
N MET A 92 12.26 14.40 14.95
CA MET A 92 13.61 14.36 14.36
C MET A 92 14.32 13.04 14.70
#